data_AF-A0A377ZMZ6-F1
#
_entry.id   AF-A0A377ZMZ6-F1
#
_cell.length_a   1.000
_cell.length_b   1.000
_cell.length_c   1.000
_cell.angle_alpha   90.00
_cell.angle_beta   90.00
_cell.angle_gamma   90.00
#
_symmetry.space_group_name_H-M   'P 1'
#
loop_
_entity.id
_entity.type
_entity.pdbx_description
1 polymer ?
#
loop_
_entity_poly.entity_id
_entity_poly.type
_entity_poly.pdbx_seq_one_letter_code
_entity_poly.pdbx_strand_id
1 'polypeptide(L)'
;MRFSHAPHEDVTEKWLISPAAHLATLSELSGFIVCAKSPSCGMERVRLYDEKGNRGRKEGVGLFTGALMARYPWLPVEEDGRLHDPLLRENFVERVFALHELNALRARGLTRHGLLAFHSRYKLQLLAHHQAGYREIGPFVASLHEWEDLEAFFEVYREKLMAILKRPASRKNHTNVLMHIQGLFPRPAEQPPARRAAGGDPQLSRRAAADPRPADAA
;
A
#
# COMPACT_ATOMS: atom_id res chain seq x y z
N MET A 1 -32.06 2.92 -16.44
CA MET A 1 -31.90 1.45 -16.58
C MET A 1 -33.07 0.81 -15.86
N ARG A 2 -33.81 -0.09 -16.52
CA ARG A 2 -34.95 -0.80 -15.92
C ARG A 2 -34.60 -2.28 -15.74
N PHE A 3 -34.81 -2.82 -14.55
CA PHE A 3 -34.69 -4.24 -14.26
C PHE A 3 -36.05 -4.88 -14.44
N SER A 4 -36.21 -5.74 -15.44
CA SER A 4 -37.47 -6.45 -15.72
C SER A 4 -37.33 -7.95 -15.47
N HIS A 5 -38.16 -8.52 -14.59
CA HIS A 5 -38.36 -9.97 -14.51
C HIS A 5 -39.47 -10.38 -15.49
N ALA A 6 -39.35 -11.53 -16.16
CA ALA A 6 -40.46 -12.04 -16.96
C ALA A 6 -41.63 -12.45 -16.03
N PRO A 7 -42.87 -11.97 -16.24
CA PRO A 7 -43.34 -11.13 -17.32
C PRO A 7 -43.33 -9.64 -16.92
N HIS A 8 -42.41 -8.86 -17.49
CA HIS A 8 -42.37 -7.39 -17.54
C HIS A 8 -42.69 -6.61 -16.24
N GLU A 9 -42.30 -7.11 -15.08
CA GLU A 9 -42.37 -6.30 -13.86
C GLU A 9 -41.10 -5.44 -13.76
N ASP A 10 -41.25 -4.10 -13.83
CA ASP A 10 -40.18 -3.15 -13.52
C ASP A 10 -39.91 -3.18 -12.01
N VAL A 11 -38.92 -3.98 -11.63
CA VAL A 11 -38.50 -4.15 -10.23
C VAL A 11 -37.40 -3.18 -9.85
N THR A 12 -37.08 -2.18 -10.69
CA THR A 12 -36.00 -1.22 -10.42
C THR A 12 -36.21 -0.55 -9.06
N GLU A 13 -37.44 -0.12 -8.77
CA GLU A 13 -37.78 0.45 -7.46
C GLU A 13 -37.68 -0.59 -6.33
N LYS A 14 -38.09 -1.84 -6.55
CA LYS A 14 -37.98 -2.92 -5.54
C LYS A 14 -36.54 -3.30 -5.19
N TRP A 15 -35.60 -3.17 -6.13
CA TRP A 15 -34.16 -3.31 -5.87
C TRP A 15 -33.52 -2.02 -5.36
N LEU A 16 -34.20 -0.87 -5.50
CA LEU A 16 -33.84 0.41 -4.91
C LEU A 16 -34.47 0.64 -3.52
N ILE A 17 -35.34 -0.25 -3.03
CA ILE A 17 -35.73 -0.34 -1.61
C ILE A 17 -34.59 -1.01 -0.84
N SER A 18 -33.93 -0.45 0.17
CA SER A 18 -33.25 0.85 0.25
C SER A 18 -31.76 0.50 0.37
N PRO A 19 -30.95 0.58 -0.72
CA PRO A 19 -29.50 0.46 -0.60
C PRO A 19 -29.00 1.43 0.46
N ALA A 20 -29.57 2.63 0.59
CA ALA A 20 -29.15 3.61 1.59
C ALA A 20 -29.20 3.08 3.04
N ALA A 21 -30.30 2.42 3.44
CA ALA A 21 -30.43 1.86 4.79
C ALA A 21 -29.49 0.67 5.03
N HIS A 22 -29.34 -0.20 4.04
CA HIS A 22 -28.42 -1.34 4.15
C HIS A 22 -26.95 -0.88 4.11
N LEU A 23 -26.59 -0.01 3.16
CA LEU A 23 -25.26 0.59 3.01
C LEU A 23 -24.83 1.31 4.29
N ALA A 24 -25.75 2.00 4.98
CA ALA A 24 -25.46 2.66 6.26
C ALA A 24 -24.92 1.68 7.33
N THR A 25 -25.30 0.40 7.28
CA THR A 25 -24.78 -0.64 8.19
C THR A 25 -23.42 -1.20 7.78
N LEU A 26 -22.93 -0.85 6.58
CA LEU A 26 -21.69 -1.39 6.02
C LEU A 26 -20.46 -0.48 6.22
N SER A 27 -20.60 0.62 6.97
CA SER A 27 -19.50 1.57 7.19
C SER A 27 -18.29 0.98 7.92
N GLU A 28 -18.47 -0.12 8.63
CA GLU A 28 -17.40 -0.82 9.36
C GLU A 28 -16.73 -1.94 8.54
N LEU A 29 -17.24 -2.22 7.34
CA LEU A 29 -16.65 -3.25 6.48
C LEU A 29 -15.22 -2.87 6.07
N SER A 30 -14.38 -3.89 6.02
CA SER A 30 -13.00 -3.77 5.53
C SER A 30 -12.85 -4.28 4.09
N GLY A 31 -13.89 -4.90 3.52
CA GLY A 31 -13.92 -5.36 2.15
C GLY A 31 -15.28 -5.93 1.77
N PHE A 32 -15.54 -6.02 0.47
CA PHE A 32 -16.77 -6.60 -0.08
C PHE A 32 -16.46 -7.43 -1.33
N ILE A 33 -16.86 -8.69 -1.33
CA ILE A 33 -16.76 -9.56 -2.51
C ILE A 33 -18.13 -9.64 -3.15
N VAL A 34 -18.22 -9.27 -4.42
CA VAL A 34 -19.47 -9.36 -5.17
C VAL A 34 -19.53 -10.63 -6.01
N CYS A 35 -20.73 -11.21 -6.11
CA CYS A 35 -20.96 -12.37 -6.96
C CYS A 35 -20.98 -11.95 -8.45
N ALA A 36 -20.21 -12.69 -9.24
CA ALA A 36 -20.16 -12.53 -10.69
C ALA A 36 -21.55 -12.72 -11.34
N LYS A 37 -21.80 -12.00 -12.44
CA LYS A 37 -22.99 -12.16 -13.32
C LYS A 37 -24.36 -11.88 -12.69
N SER A 38 -24.42 -11.36 -11.46
CA SER A 38 -25.67 -10.86 -10.88
C SER A 38 -26.06 -9.50 -11.48
N PRO A 39 -27.31 -9.27 -11.93
CA PRO A 39 -27.77 -7.97 -12.40
C PRO A 39 -27.66 -6.87 -11.33
N SER A 40 -27.76 -7.24 -10.05
CA SER A 40 -27.66 -6.32 -8.92
C SER A 40 -26.24 -6.16 -8.37
N CYS A 41 -25.44 -7.24 -8.36
CA CYS A 41 -24.15 -7.27 -7.65
C CYS A 41 -22.89 -7.31 -8.54
N GLY A 42 -22.95 -7.61 -9.84
CA GLY A 42 -21.71 -7.76 -10.62
C GLY A 42 -20.85 -6.49 -10.68
N MET A 43 -19.52 -6.60 -10.53
CA MET A 43 -18.60 -5.45 -10.57
C MET A 43 -18.16 -5.13 -12.00
N GLU A 44 -18.02 -6.15 -12.85
CA GLU A 44 -17.67 -6.00 -14.26
C GLU A 44 -18.61 -6.88 -15.10
N ARG A 45 -18.97 -6.41 -16.30
CA ARG A 45 -19.75 -7.18 -17.30
C ARG A 45 -21.18 -7.54 -16.90
N VAL A 46 -21.84 -6.69 -16.09
CA VAL A 46 -23.29 -6.81 -15.89
C VAL A 46 -24.00 -6.57 -17.23
N ARG A 47 -24.91 -7.48 -17.56
CA ARG A 47 -25.75 -7.37 -18.76
C ARG A 47 -26.73 -6.22 -18.55
N LEU A 48 -26.51 -5.15 -19.31
CA LEU A 48 -27.44 -4.04 -19.37
C LEU A 48 -28.52 -4.38 -20.40
N TYR A 49 -29.79 -4.21 -20.04
CA TYR A 49 -30.91 -4.31 -20.97
C TYR A 49 -31.30 -2.89 -21.40
N ASP A 50 -31.51 -2.67 -22.69
CA ASP A 50 -31.98 -1.36 -23.19
C ASP A 50 -33.47 -1.16 -22.87
N GLU A 51 -33.99 0.05 -23.11
CA GLU A 51 -35.40 0.40 -22.87
C GLU A 51 -36.40 -0.45 -23.70
N LYS A 52 -35.91 -1.19 -24.69
CA LYS A 52 -36.70 -2.08 -25.57
C LYS A 52 -36.52 -3.56 -25.21
N GLY A 53 -35.79 -3.90 -24.14
CA GLY A 53 -35.52 -5.28 -23.71
C GLY A 53 -34.48 -6.03 -24.55
N ASN A 54 -33.78 -5.35 -25.46
CA ASN A 54 -32.70 -5.98 -26.23
C ASN A 54 -31.47 -6.21 -25.35
N ARG A 55 -30.72 -7.25 -25.71
CA ARG A 55 -29.47 -7.63 -25.05
C ARG A 55 -28.43 -6.53 -25.30
N GLY A 56 -28.27 -5.61 -24.35
CA GLY A 56 -27.24 -4.58 -24.38
C GLY A 56 -25.84 -5.12 -24.06
N ARG A 57 -24.83 -4.25 -24.14
CA ARG A 57 -23.41 -4.58 -23.92
C ARG A 57 -23.15 -5.08 -22.50
N LYS A 58 -22.23 -6.03 -22.37
CA LYS A 58 -21.74 -6.58 -21.08
C LYS A 58 -20.63 -5.69 -20.51
N GLU A 59 -20.97 -4.47 -20.11
CA GLU A 59 -20.00 -3.48 -19.61
C GLU A 59 -20.47 -2.76 -18.34
N GLY A 60 -21.63 -3.11 -17.78
CA GLY A 60 -22.17 -2.43 -16.60
C GLY A 60 -21.58 -2.89 -15.26
N VAL A 61 -21.62 -2.00 -14.28
CA VAL A 61 -21.55 -2.31 -12.85
C VAL A 61 -22.99 -2.48 -12.36
N GLY A 62 -23.28 -3.48 -11.54
CA GLY A 62 -24.60 -3.69 -10.94
C GLY A 62 -24.99 -2.47 -10.10
N LEU A 63 -26.27 -2.09 -10.09
CA LEU A 63 -26.71 -0.85 -9.42
C LEU A 63 -26.29 -0.78 -7.94
N PHE A 64 -26.33 -1.90 -7.22
CA PHE A 64 -25.90 -1.94 -5.83
C PHE A 64 -24.41 -1.72 -5.69
N THR A 65 -23.60 -2.41 -6.49
CA THR A 65 -22.14 -2.29 -6.48
C THR A 65 -21.69 -0.88 -6.88
N GLY A 66 -22.37 -0.28 -7.87
CA GLY A 66 -22.15 1.12 -8.25
C GLY A 66 -22.46 2.08 -7.09
N ALA A 67 -23.61 1.91 -6.43
CA ALA A 67 -23.98 2.72 -5.26
C ALA A 67 -23.03 2.53 -4.07
N LEU A 68 -22.59 1.29 -3.81
CA LEU A 68 -21.61 0.95 -2.77
C LEU A 68 -20.28 1.65 -3.03
N MET A 69 -19.75 1.55 -4.25
CA MET A 69 -18.48 2.16 -4.64
C MET A 69 -18.55 3.69 -4.67
N ALA A 70 -19.71 4.27 -5.02
CA ALA A 70 -19.92 5.71 -4.96
C ALA A 70 -20.02 6.22 -3.52
N ARG A 71 -20.68 5.46 -2.64
CA ARG A 71 -20.86 5.82 -1.23
C ARG A 71 -19.58 5.64 -0.40
N TYR A 72 -18.82 4.59 -0.69
CA TYR A 72 -17.60 4.21 0.01
C TYR A 72 -16.46 4.01 -0.99
N PRO A 73 -15.91 5.09 -1.56
CA PRO A 73 -14.84 5.01 -2.57
C PRO A 73 -13.55 4.38 -2.02
N TRP A 74 -13.37 4.40 -0.70
CA TRP A 74 -12.26 3.78 0.01
C TRP A 74 -12.42 2.27 0.26
N LEU A 75 -13.63 1.71 0.08
CA LEU A 75 -13.89 0.30 0.39
C LEU A 75 -13.29 -0.62 -0.69
N PRO A 76 -12.52 -1.65 -0.30
CA PRO A 76 -12.08 -2.68 -1.23
C PRO A 76 -13.29 -3.49 -1.71
N VAL A 77 -13.58 -3.38 -3.00
CA VAL A 77 -14.59 -4.18 -3.69
C VAL A 77 -13.90 -4.99 -4.78
N GLU A 78 -14.20 -6.28 -4.86
CA GLU A 78 -13.69 -7.18 -5.90
C GLU A 78 -14.78 -8.20 -6.30
N GLU A 79 -14.69 -8.75 -7.50
CA GLU A 79 -15.58 -9.80 -7.98
C GLU A 79 -14.97 -11.18 -7.75
N ASP A 80 -15.78 -12.16 -7.32
CA ASP A 80 -15.34 -13.53 -7.05
C ASP A 80 -14.49 -14.13 -8.20
N GLY A 81 -14.94 -13.99 -9.45
CA GLY A 81 -14.19 -14.49 -10.61
C GLY A 81 -12.84 -13.82 -10.86
N ARG A 82 -12.64 -12.59 -10.36
CA ARG A 82 -11.37 -11.85 -10.48
C ARG A 82 -10.37 -12.26 -9.41
N LEU A 83 -10.83 -12.82 -8.28
CA LEU A 83 -9.97 -13.35 -7.22
C LEU A 83 -9.22 -14.64 -7.63
N HIS A 84 -9.54 -15.21 -8.79
CA HIS A 84 -8.73 -16.27 -9.39
C HIS A 84 -7.40 -15.75 -9.96
N ASP A 85 -7.31 -14.46 -10.29
CA ASP A 85 -6.04 -13.83 -10.65
C ASP A 85 -5.22 -13.58 -9.37
N PRO A 86 -4.01 -14.16 -9.23
CA PRO A 86 -3.22 -14.02 -8.01
C PRO A 86 -2.87 -12.57 -7.66
N LEU A 87 -2.59 -11.72 -8.66
CA LEU A 87 -2.18 -10.34 -8.43
C LEU A 87 -3.35 -9.49 -7.95
N LEU A 88 -4.54 -9.69 -8.53
CA LEU A 88 -5.76 -9.02 -8.07
C LEU A 88 -6.16 -9.49 -6.67
N ARG A 89 -6.07 -10.80 -6.42
CA ARG A 89 -6.37 -11.38 -5.10
C ARG A 89 -5.43 -10.84 -4.03
N GLU A 90 -4.12 -10.83 -4.29
CA GLU A 90 -3.12 -10.29 -3.36
C GLU A 90 -3.40 -8.82 -3.05
N ASN A 91 -3.63 -7.99 -4.07
CA ASN A 91 -3.93 -6.58 -3.86
C ASN A 91 -5.27 -6.34 -3.15
N PHE A 92 -6.29 -7.17 -3.40
CA PHE A 92 -7.56 -7.10 -2.67
C PHE A 92 -7.35 -7.43 -1.19
N VAL A 93 -6.73 -8.58 -0.88
CA VAL A 93 -6.48 -9.02 0.49
C VAL A 93 -5.64 -8.00 1.26
N GLU A 94 -4.59 -7.48 0.63
CA GLU A 94 -3.74 -6.43 1.17
C GLU A 94 -4.53 -5.17 1.57
N ARG A 95 -5.41 -4.70 0.69
CA ARG A 95 -6.28 -3.57 0.95
C ARG A 95 -7.25 -3.84 2.11
N VAL A 96 -7.80 -5.05 2.18
CA VAL A 96 -8.71 -5.45 3.26
C VAL A 96 -8.01 -5.38 4.62
N PHE A 97 -6.79 -5.93 4.72
CA PHE A 97 -6.03 -5.89 5.96
C PHE A 97 -5.62 -4.46 6.34
N ALA A 98 -5.16 -3.65 5.37
CA ALA A 98 -4.81 -2.25 5.63
C ALA A 98 -5.99 -1.44 6.17
N LEU A 99 -7.17 -1.60 5.56
CA LEU A 99 -8.38 -0.93 6.01
C LEU A 99 -8.87 -1.46 7.36
N HIS A 100 -8.80 -2.76 7.59
CA HIS A 100 -9.17 -3.37 8.87
C HIS A 100 -8.31 -2.82 10.02
N GLU A 101 -6.99 -2.80 9.85
CA GLU A 101 -6.09 -2.23 10.86
C GLU A 101 -6.35 -0.73 11.09
N LEU A 102 -6.67 0.02 10.03
CA LEU A 102 -7.01 1.44 10.13
C LEU A 102 -8.33 1.65 10.89
N ASN A 103 -9.37 0.86 10.61
CA ASN A 103 -10.64 0.91 11.33
C ASN A 103 -10.46 0.49 12.80
N ALA A 104 -9.63 -0.52 13.08
CA ALA A 104 -9.30 -0.92 14.44
C ALA A 104 -8.53 0.16 15.20
N LEU A 105 -7.66 0.92 14.53
CA LEU A 105 -7.03 2.11 15.12
C LEU A 105 -8.08 3.15 15.53
N ARG A 106 -9.06 3.44 14.66
CA ARG A 106 -10.16 4.35 14.97
C ARG A 106 -11.00 3.86 16.15
N ALA A 107 -11.37 2.58 16.16
CA ALA A 107 -12.19 1.98 17.22
C ALA A 107 -11.53 2.02 18.61
N ARG A 108 -10.19 1.98 18.67
CA ARG A 108 -9.43 2.12 19.93
C ARG A 108 -9.27 3.56 20.41
N GLY A 109 -9.69 4.54 19.62
CA GLY A 109 -9.51 5.97 19.87
C GLY A 109 -8.35 6.54 19.04
N LEU A 110 -8.69 7.52 18.20
CA LEU A 110 -7.71 8.20 17.34
C LEU A 110 -6.75 9.04 18.18
N THR A 111 -5.46 8.83 17.93
CA THR A 111 -4.39 9.67 18.46
C THR A 111 -3.42 10.04 17.34
N ARG A 112 -2.79 11.21 17.44
CA ARG A 112 -1.77 11.64 16.46
C ARG A 112 -0.64 10.63 16.35
N HIS A 113 -0.17 10.14 17.51
CA HIS A 113 0.86 9.11 17.56
C HIS A 113 0.42 7.83 16.85
N GLY A 114 -0.80 7.35 17.11
CA GLY A 114 -1.34 6.14 16.48
C GLY A 114 -1.44 6.28 14.95
N LEU A 115 -1.89 7.42 14.44
CA LEU A 115 -1.95 7.71 13.00
C LEU A 115 -0.56 7.75 12.36
N LEU A 116 0.41 8.40 13.02
CA LEU A 116 1.80 8.46 12.53
C LEU A 116 2.49 7.09 12.55
N ALA A 117 2.26 6.30 13.60
CA ALA A 117 2.79 4.95 13.72
C ALA A 117 2.20 4.03 12.65
N PHE A 118 0.88 4.08 12.44
CA PHE A 118 0.22 3.38 11.35
C PHE A 118 0.81 3.79 10.00
N HIS A 119 0.83 5.08 9.69
CA HIS A 119 1.36 5.57 8.42
C HIS A 119 2.80 5.11 8.17
N SER A 120 3.65 5.21 9.20
CA SER A 120 5.07 4.83 9.10
C SER A 120 5.26 3.35 8.76
N ARG A 121 4.41 2.45 9.27
CA ARG A 121 4.42 1.02 8.90
C ARG A 121 4.07 0.80 7.43
N TYR A 122 3.11 1.57 6.89
CA TYR A 122 2.62 1.39 5.52
C TYR A 122 3.40 2.19 4.46
N LYS A 123 4.32 3.09 4.84
CA LYS A 123 5.07 3.97 3.90
C LYS A 123 5.68 3.24 2.70
N LEU A 124 6.40 2.15 2.94
CA LEU A 124 7.09 1.40 1.88
C LEU A 124 6.09 0.65 0.99
N GLN A 125 4.98 0.20 1.56
CA GLN A 125 3.89 -0.41 0.82
C GLN A 125 3.26 0.62 -0.12
N LEU A 126 2.94 1.82 0.37
CA LEU A 126 2.43 2.91 -0.48
C LEU A 126 3.39 3.26 -1.62
N LEU A 127 4.70 3.26 -1.36
CA LEU A 127 5.72 3.47 -2.38
C LEU A 127 5.73 2.34 -3.44
N ALA A 128 5.48 1.09 -3.05
CA ALA A 128 5.35 -0.04 -3.96
C ALA A 128 4.14 0.10 -4.91
N HIS A 129 3.02 0.64 -4.42
CA HIS A 129 1.82 0.84 -5.22
C HIS A 129 1.89 2.07 -6.11
N HIS A 130 2.29 3.22 -5.56
CA HIS A 130 2.21 4.47 -6.30
C HIS A 130 3.16 5.55 -5.77
N GLN A 131 4.26 5.80 -6.49
CA GLN A 131 5.27 6.79 -6.09
C GLN A 131 4.73 8.22 -5.99
N ALA A 132 3.90 8.68 -6.93
CA ALA A 132 3.36 10.03 -6.88
C ALA A 132 2.45 10.20 -5.66
N GLY A 133 1.57 9.23 -5.42
CA GLY A 133 0.69 9.21 -4.25
C GLY A 133 1.46 9.13 -2.94
N TYR A 134 2.54 8.34 -2.88
CA TYR A 134 3.46 8.32 -1.74
C TYR A 134 4.09 9.70 -1.45
N ARG A 135 4.48 10.44 -2.49
CA ARG A 135 5.03 11.81 -2.34
C ARG A 135 3.96 12.81 -1.92
N GLU A 136 2.73 12.65 -2.38
CA GLU A 136 1.62 13.55 -2.07
C GLU A 136 1.05 13.32 -0.66
N ILE A 137 0.98 12.08 -0.19
CA ILE A 137 0.41 11.76 1.13
C ILE A 137 1.35 12.15 2.28
N GLY A 138 2.67 12.22 2.03
CA GLY A 138 3.67 12.59 3.04
C GLY A 138 3.41 13.98 3.66
N PRO A 139 3.35 15.06 2.87
CA PRO A 139 3.01 16.40 3.36
C PRO A 139 1.66 16.46 4.08
N PHE A 140 0.65 15.75 3.57
CA PHE A 140 -0.65 15.66 4.22
C PHE A 140 -0.54 15.05 5.63
N VAL A 141 0.21 13.95 5.79
CA VAL A 141 0.44 13.35 7.11
C VAL A 141 1.29 14.25 8.00
N ALA A 142 2.21 15.03 7.44
CA ALA A 142 2.99 16.01 8.19
C ALA A 142 2.11 17.14 8.77
N SER A 143 1.06 17.56 8.05
CA SER A 143 0.10 18.55 8.54
C SER A 143 -0.82 18.05 9.66
N LEU A 144 -0.76 16.78 10.06
CA LEU A 144 -1.61 16.19 11.11
C LEU A 144 -1.64 17.00 12.43
N HIS A 145 -0.53 17.66 12.77
CA HIS A 145 -0.44 18.46 13.99
C HIS A 145 -1.40 19.67 13.97
N GLU A 146 -1.71 20.20 12.78
CA GLU A 146 -2.57 21.36 12.54
C GLU A 146 -4.08 21.02 12.64
N TRP A 147 -4.46 19.74 12.65
CA TRP A 147 -5.86 19.32 12.62
C TRP A 147 -6.46 19.19 14.02
N GLU A 148 -7.40 20.07 14.38
CA GLU A 148 -8.14 19.97 15.65
C GLU A 148 -9.01 18.72 15.71
N ASP A 149 -9.76 18.44 14.63
CA ASP A 149 -10.61 17.26 14.49
C ASP A 149 -9.85 16.09 13.84
N LEU A 150 -9.51 15.10 14.66
CA LEU A 150 -8.84 13.89 14.21
C LEU A 150 -9.73 12.96 13.38
N GLU A 151 -11.04 13.01 13.56
CA GLU A 151 -11.97 12.19 12.80
C GLU A 151 -12.06 12.72 11.36
N ALA A 152 -12.15 14.05 11.19
CA ALA A 152 -12.07 14.66 9.87
C ALA A 152 -10.74 14.35 9.16
N PHE A 153 -9.61 14.38 9.89
CA PHE A 153 -8.32 13.97 9.33
C PHE A 153 -8.34 12.50 8.90
N PHE A 154 -8.87 11.62 9.75
CA PHE A 154 -8.94 10.18 9.51
C PHE A 154 -9.69 9.85 8.21
N GLU A 155 -10.85 10.50 7.98
CA GLU A 155 -11.66 10.29 6.79
C GLU A 155 -10.88 10.62 5.51
N VAL A 156 -10.21 11.78 5.47
CA VAL A 156 -9.37 12.19 4.33
C VAL A 156 -8.14 11.29 4.18
N TYR A 157 -7.51 10.92 5.29
CA TYR A 157 -6.37 10.00 5.29
C TYR A 157 -6.75 8.63 4.70
N ARG A 158 -7.89 8.08 5.12
CA ARG A 158 -8.43 6.80 4.64
C ARG A 158 -8.64 6.83 3.13
N GLU A 159 -9.28 7.87 2.61
CA GLU A 159 -9.49 8.00 1.17
C GLU A 159 -8.17 8.04 0.40
N LYS A 160 -7.20 8.86 0.84
CA LYS A 160 -5.88 8.95 0.19
C LYS A 160 -5.13 7.62 0.24
N LEU A 161 -5.09 6.97 1.41
CA LEU A 161 -4.44 5.68 1.60
C LEU A 161 -5.02 4.63 0.66
N MET A 162 -6.35 4.47 0.66
CA MET A 162 -7.03 3.45 -0.13
C MET A 162 -6.96 3.74 -1.62
N ALA A 163 -6.95 5.01 -2.04
CA ALA A 163 -6.74 5.40 -3.43
C ALA A 163 -5.35 4.99 -3.96
N ILE A 164 -4.31 5.05 -3.11
CA ILE A 164 -2.96 4.59 -3.46
C ILE A 164 -2.95 3.06 -3.55
N LEU A 165 -3.42 2.37 -2.51
CA LEU A 165 -3.40 0.90 -2.42
C LEU A 165 -4.28 0.21 -3.46
N LYS A 166 -5.30 0.90 -4.00
CA LYS A 166 -6.13 0.42 -5.12
C LYS A 166 -5.35 0.10 -6.40
N ARG A 167 -4.15 0.68 -6.57
CA ARG A 167 -3.30 0.40 -7.72
C ARG A 167 -2.44 -0.84 -7.41
N PRO A 168 -2.45 -1.90 -8.22
CA PRO A 168 -1.55 -3.03 -8.01
C PRO A 168 -0.09 -2.59 -8.01
N ALA A 169 0.71 -3.16 -7.11
CA ALA A 169 2.13 -2.87 -7.05
C ALA A 169 2.84 -3.35 -8.33
N SER A 170 3.86 -2.61 -8.77
CA SER A 170 4.63 -2.94 -9.97
C SER A 170 6.03 -3.39 -9.60
N ARG A 171 6.62 -4.27 -10.42
CA ARG A 171 8.02 -4.71 -10.24
C ARG A 171 9.00 -3.53 -10.12
N LYS A 172 8.83 -2.50 -10.95
CA LYS A 172 9.64 -1.27 -10.91
C LYS A 172 9.56 -0.58 -9.54
N ASN A 173 8.37 -0.43 -8.99
CA ASN A 173 8.20 0.20 -7.69
C ASN A 173 8.73 -0.69 -6.55
N HIS A 174 8.58 -2.01 -6.64
CA HIS A 174 9.22 -2.93 -5.70
C HIS A 174 10.75 -2.78 -5.71
N THR A 175 11.37 -2.67 -6.89
CA THR A 175 12.81 -2.38 -6.98
C THR A 175 13.15 -1.05 -6.31
N ASN A 176 12.35 -0.01 -6.51
CA ASN A 176 12.57 1.28 -5.85
C ASN A 176 12.45 1.20 -4.32
N VAL A 177 11.50 0.41 -3.81
CA VAL A 177 11.38 0.14 -2.37
C VAL A 177 12.63 -0.59 -1.85
N LEU A 178 13.09 -1.63 -2.53
CA LEU A 178 14.29 -2.37 -2.14
C LEU A 178 15.54 -1.48 -2.14
N MET A 179 15.71 -0.61 -3.14
CA MET A 179 16.79 0.38 -3.17
C MET A 179 16.67 1.38 -2.01
N HIS A 180 15.45 1.79 -1.64
CA HIS A 180 15.23 2.67 -0.51
C HIS A 180 15.59 2.00 0.82
N ILE A 181 15.22 0.72 0.99
CA ILE A 181 15.59 -0.09 2.15
C ILE A 181 17.11 -0.27 2.21
N GLN A 182 17.79 -0.49 1.08
CA GLN A 182 19.24 -0.61 1.03
C GLN A 182 19.93 0.63 1.64
N GLY A 183 19.40 1.83 1.39
CA GLY A 183 19.92 3.08 1.93
C GLY A 183 19.73 3.24 3.45
N LEU A 184 18.87 2.43 4.09
CA LEU A 184 18.71 2.42 5.55
C LEU A 184 19.83 1.67 6.26
N PHE A 185 20.53 0.77 5.56
CA PHE A 185 21.66 0.08 6.15
C PHE A 185 22.90 0.98 6.15
N PRO A 186 23.58 1.16 7.30
CA PRO A 186 24.83 1.88 7.33
C PRO A 186 25.84 1.19 6.40
N ARG A 187 26.56 1.99 5.61
CA ARG A 187 27.67 1.46 4.83
C ARG A 187 28.66 0.82 5.81
N PRO A 188 29.21 -0.38 5.52
CA PRO A 188 30.30 -0.92 6.31
C PRO A 188 31.36 0.16 6.44
N ALA A 189 31.79 0.48 7.66
CA ALA A 189 32.89 1.39 7.85
C ALA A 189 34.06 0.86 7.00
N GLU A 190 34.54 1.65 6.04
CA GLU A 190 35.81 1.36 5.39
C GLU A 190 36.83 1.21 6.51
N GLN A 191 37.37 -0.01 6.68
CA GLN A 191 38.49 -0.20 7.57
C GLN A 191 39.57 0.78 7.10
N PRO A 192 40.05 1.71 7.95
CA PRO A 192 41.15 2.57 7.56
C PRO A 192 42.28 1.66 7.10
N PRO A 193 42.93 1.96 5.95
CA PRO A 193 43.97 1.09 5.44
C PRO A 193 44.97 0.85 6.56
N ALA A 194 45.18 -0.43 6.90
CA ALA A 194 46.13 -0.82 7.92
C ALA A 194 47.41 -0.03 7.67
N ARG A 195 47.78 0.84 8.62
CA ARG A 195 49.05 1.54 8.57
C ARG A 195 50.10 0.44 8.41
N ARG A 196 50.62 0.27 7.19
CA ARG A 196 51.80 -0.55 6.97
C ARG A 196 52.84 0.06 7.90
N ALA A 197 53.16 -0.67 8.97
CA ALA A 197 54.32 -0.35 9.76
C ALA A 197 55.46 -0.18 8.76
N ALA A 198 56.09 1.00 8.77
CA ALA A 198 57.31 1.26 8.05
C ALA A 198 58.37 0.32 8.63
N GLY A 199 58.41 -0.90 8.12
CA GLY A 199 59.35 -1.94 8.46
C GLY A 199 60.47 -1.94 7.44
N GLY A 200 61.62 -1.42 7.87
CA GLY A 200 62.94 -1.93 7.50
C GLY A 200 63.39 -1.69 6.07
N ASP A 201 64.23 -0.66 5.90
CA ASP A 201 65.15 -0.53 4.78
C ASP A 201 66.13 -1.75 4.76
N PRO A 202 66.16 -2.61 3.72
CA PRO A 202 66.87 -3.89 3.79
C PRO A 202 68.40 -3.83 3.56
N GLN A 203 69.05 -2.67 3.52
CA GLN A 203 70.43 -2.56 3.02
C GLN A 203 71.47 -1.88 3.93
N LEU A 204 71.24 -1.76 5.23
CA LEU A 204 72.25 -1.22 6.16
C LEU A 204 72.42 -2.07 7.45
N SER A 205 72.95 -3.29 7.34
CA SER A 205 73.45 -4.01 8.54
C SER A 205 74.57 -5.04 8.31
N ARG A 206 75.28 -4.98 7.17
CA ARG A 206 76.48 -5.82 6.95
C ARG A 206 77.61 -5.03 6.29
N ARG A 207 78.23 -4.11 7.04
CA ARG A 207 79.59 -3.59 6.79
C ARG A 207 80.01 -2.66 7.93
N ALA A 208 80.42 -3.25 9.05
CA ALA A 208 81.29 -2.64 10.05
C ALA A 208 81.88 -3.76 10.93
N ALA A 209 82.62 -4.66 10.29
CA ALA A 209 83.60 -5.49 10.96
C ALA A 209 84.97 -4.98 10.49
N ALA A 210 85.54 -4.07 11.27
CA ALA A 210 86.93 -3.66 11.24
C ALA A 210 87.25 -3.30 12.71
N ASP A 211 87.92 -4.18 13.48
CA ASP A 211 89.39 -4.27 13.64
C ASP A 211 89.91 -3.13 14.55
N PRO A 212 91.01 -3.23 15.35
CA PRO A 212 91.78 -4.35 15.92
C PRO A 212 91.89 -4.29 17.48
N ARG A 213 92.56 -5.29 18.09
CA ARG A 213 93.18 -5.26 19.45
C ARG A 213 94.34 -4.23 19.50
N PRO A 214 94.92 -3.73 20.63
CA PRO A 214 95.29 -4.47 21.87
C PRO A 214 95.38 -3.66 23.22
N ALA A 215 95.96 -4.32 24.25
CA ALA A 215 96.56 -3.78 25.52
C ALA A 215 95.57 -3.34 26.62
N ASP A 216 95.78 -3.48 27.93
CA ASP A 216 96.83 -4.07 28.78
C ASP A 216 96.30 -4.10 30.25
N ALA A 217 96.98 -4.89 31.10
CA ALA A 217 97.20 -4.69 32.54
C ALA A 217 96.01 -4.72 33.55
N ALA A 218 95.93 -5.79 34.33
CA ALA A 218 96.35 -5.86 35.76
C ALA A 218 96.10 -7.26 36.34
#